data_AF-A0A1F8SFY2-F1
#
_entry.id   AF-A0A1F8SFY2-F1
#
_cell.length_a   1.000
_cell.length_b   1.000
_cell.length_c   1.000
_cell.angle_alpha   90.00
_cell.angle_beta   90.00
_cell.angle_gamma   90.00
#
_symmetry.space_group_name_H-M   'P 1'
#
loop_
_entity.id
_entity.type
_entity.pdbx_description
1 polymer ?
#
loop_
_entity_poly.entity_id
_entity_poly.type
_entity_poly.pdbx_seq_one_letter_code
_entity_poly.pdbx_strand_id
1 'polypeptide(L)' 'MVRDSYTPWEYPEETEMAIEIDPVCGMSVDTTTSQLSLEHDGKTYWFCGKGCLLEFRDDPETYLAPDHEPSM' A
#
# COMPACT_ATOMS: atom_id res chain seq x y z
N MET A 1 -3.70 6.34 49.83
CA MET A 1 -4.73 6.40 48.77
C MET A 1 -3.96 6.36 47.46
N VAL A 2 -3.90 5.19 46.82
CA VAL A 2 -3.01 4.97 45.67
C VAL A 2 -3.63 5.55 44.40
N ARG A 3 -2.93 6.54 43.85
CA ARG A 3 -2.52 6.71 42.44
C ARG A 3 -3.60 6.48 41.38
N ASP A 4 -3.97 7.61 40.78
CA ASP A 4 -4.17 7.83 39.35
C ASP A 4 -3.54 6.72 38.48
N SER A 5 -4.37 5.92 37.82
CA SER A 5 -3.98 5.04 36.71
C SER A 5 -5.26 4.57 36.02
N TYR A 6 -5.94 5.51 35.37
CA TYR A 6 -6.62 5.16 34.14
C TYR A 6 -5.51 4.93 33.13
N THR A 7 -4.92 3.74 33.12
CA THR A 7 -4.15 3.28 31.96
C THR A 7 -5.18 3.07 30.86
N PRO A 8 -5.30 3.95 29.85
CA PRO A 8 -6.07 3.59 28.69
C PRO A 8 -5.31 2.42 28.08
N TRP A 9 -5.92 1.24 28.19
CA TRP A 9 -5.57 -0.02 27.57
C TRP A 9 -4.66 0.19 26.37
N GLU A 10 -3.43 -0.33 26.51
CA GLU A 10 -2.40 -0.32 25.49
C GLU A 10 -3.02 -0.81 24.18
N TYR A 11 -3.28 0.13 23.27
CA TYR A 11 -3.51 -0.20 21.88
C TYR A 11 -2.20 -0.85 21.44
N PRO A 12 -2.22 -2.12 20.97
CA PRO A 12 -1.02 -2.71 20.41
C PRO A 12 -0.50 -1.71 19.38
N GLU A 13 0.74 -1.32 19.63
CA GLU A 13 1.51 -0.32 18.92
C GLU A 13 1.12 -0.33 17.46
N GLU A 14 0.66 0.84 17.00
CA GLU A 14 0.44 1.25 15.62
C GLU A 14 1.02 0.24 14.63
N THR A 15 0.25 -0.80 14.30
CA THR A 15 0.46 -1.49 13.05
C THR A 15 0.05 -0.43 12.05
N GLU A 16 1.01 0.40 11.64
CA GLU A 16 0.85 1.38 10.57
C GLU A 16 0.24 0.61 9.40
N MET A 17 -1.09 0.66 9.28
CA MET A 17 -1.81 0.13 8.14
C MET A 17 -1.42 1.04 6.98
N ALA A 18 -0.26 0.76 6.41
CA ALA A 18 0.29 1.49 5.30
C ALA A 18 -0.55 1.07 4.09
N ILE A 19 -1.57 1.86 3.81
CA ILE A 19 -2.37 1.76 2.60
C ILE A 19 -1.61 2.50 1.51
N GLU A 20 -1.15 1.77 0.50
CA GLU A 20 -0.62 2.35 -0.73
C GLU A 20 -1.64 2.23 -1.86
N ILE A 21 -1.47 3.04 -2.90
CA ILE A 21 -2.37 3.04 -4.06
C ILE A 21 -1.73 2.21 -5.16
N ASP A 22 -2.49 1.26 -5.69
CA ASP A 22 -2.11 0.50 -6.87
C ASP A 22 -2.01 1.45 -8.07
N PRO A 23 -0.84 1.62 -8.71
CA PRO A 23 -0.66 2.56 -9.82
C PRO A 23 -1.38 2.12 -11.10
N VAL A 24 -1.82 0.86 -11.20
CA VAL A 24 -2.52 0.33 -12.38
C VAL A 24 -4.00 0.66 -12.32
N CYS A 25 -4.66 0.40 -11.19
CA CYS A 25 -6.11 0.54 -11.05
C CYS A 25 -6.56 1.64 -10.10
N GLY A 26 -5.64 2.25 -9.35
CA GLY A 26 -5.95 3.26 -8.33
C GLY A 26 -6.57 2.70 -7.04
N MET A 27 -6.57 1.38 -6.87
CA MET A 27 -7.16 0.73 -5.68
C MET A 27 -6.24 0.87 -4.46
N SER A 28 -6.83 1.07 -3.29
CA SER A 28 -6.12 1.04 -2.02
C SER A 28 -5.68 -0.39 -1.67
N VAL A 29 -4.38 -0.57 -1.47
CA VAL A 29 -3.72 -1.84 -1.15
C VAL A 29 -3.10 -1.74 0.22
N ASP A 30 -3.43 -2.71 1.06
CA ASP A 30 -2.86 -2.81 2.39
C ASP A 30 -1.49 -3.49 2.33
N THR A 31 -0.42 -2.72 2.54
CA THR A 31 0.96 -3.20 2.42
C THR A 31 1.37 -4.11 3.58
N THR A 32 0.63 -4.09 4.68
CA THR A 32 0.88 -4.96 5.83
C THR A 32 0.43 -6.39 5.59
N THR A 33 -0.59 -6.58 4.75
CA THR A 33 -1.16 -7.89 4.41
C THR A 33 -0.87 -8.32 2.98
N SER A 34 -0.57 -7.38 2.09
CA SER A 34 -0.21 -7.70 0.71
C SER A 34 1.15 -8.39 0.64
N GLN A 35 1.26 -9.38 -0.24
CA GLN A 35 2.52 -10.00 -0.65
C GLN A 35 2.87 -9.64 -2.09
N LEU A 36 2.04 -8.81 -2.73
CA LEU A 36 2.15 -8.44 -4.12
C LEU A 36 2.85 -7.08 -4.21
N SER A 37 4.18 -7.11 -4.08
CA SER A 37 5.04 -5.95 -4.26
C SER A 37 6.03 -6.11 -5.41
N LEU A 38 6.42 -5.00 -6.00
CA LEU A 38 7.47 -4.93 -7.01
C LEU A 38 8.35 -3.70 -6.73
N GLU A 39 9.67 -3.90 -6.71
CA GLU A 39 10.61 -2.80 -6.66
C GLU A 39 10.85 -2.25 -8.08
N HIS A 40 10.65 -0.95 -8.26
CA HIS A 40 10.91 -0.23 -9.51
C HIS A 40 11.52 1.14 -9.20
N ASP A 41 12.62 1.49 -9.86
CA ASP A 41 13.35 2.75 -9.65
C ASP A 41 13.73 3.04 -8.17
N GLY A 42 13.99 1.98 -7.39
CA GLY A 42 14.29 2.08 -5.95
C GLY A 42 13.08 2.40 -5.06
N LYS A 43 11.86 2.30 -5.59
CA LYS A 43 10.59 2.38 -4.85
C LYS A 43 9.86 1.04 -4.89
N THR A 44 9.29 0.65 -3.76
CA THR A 44 8.43 -0.53 -3.68
C THR A 44 7.00 -0.13 -3.98
N TYR A 45 6.40 -0.74 -5.00
CA TYR A 45 5.00 -0.58 -5.37
C TYR A 45 4.19 -1.79 -4.94
N TRP A 46 2.93 -1.58 -4.57
CA TRP A 46 2.03 -2.64 -4.13
C TRP A 46 0.80 -2.73 -5.01
N PHE A 47 0.34 -3.97 -5.20
CA PHE A 47 -0.74 -4.27 -6.13
C PHE A 47 -1.89 -4.98 -5.43
N CYS A 48 -3.11 -4.64 -5.84
CA CYS A 48 -4.33 -5.26 -5.30
C CYS A 48 -4.48 -6.72 -5.74
N GLY A 49 -3.82 -7.09 -6.84
CA GLY A 49 -3.94 -8.40 -7.45
C GLY A 49 -2.76 -8.74 -8.36
N LYS A 50 -2.64 -10.03 -8.69
CA LYS A 50 -1.58 -10.53 -9.58
C LYS A 50 -1.69 -9.96 -11.00
N GLY A 51 -2.91 -9.62 -11.45
CA GLY A 51 -3.13 -8.97 -12.75
C GLY A 51 -2.40 -7.63 -12.82
N CYS A 52 -2.71 -6.72 -11.88
CA CYS A 52 -2.07 -5.41 -11.79
C CYS A 52 -0.55 -5.51 -11.63
N LEU A 53 -0.04 -6.45 -10.82
CA LEU A 53 1.40 -6.68 -10.72
C LEU A 53 2.03 -7.08 -12.06
N LEU A 54 1.39 -7.98 -12.81
CA LEU A 54 1.91 -8.44 -14.10
C LEU A 54 1.86 -7.34 -15.16
N GLU A 55 0.77 -6.57 -15.21
CA GLU A 55 0.59 -5.41 -16.09
C GLU A 55 1.66 -4.34 -15.79
N PHE A 56 1.82 -3.97 -14.52
CA PHE A 56 2.85 -3.03 -14.09
C PHE A 56 4.26 -3.54 -14.39
N ARG A 57 4.52 -4.84 -14.25
CA ARG A 57 5.83 -5.41 -14.59
C ARG A 57 6.11 -5.38 -16.09
N ASP A 58 5.08 -5.49 -16.93
CA ASP A 58 5.22 -5.46 -18.38
C ASP A 58 5.53 -4.04 -18.86
N ASP A 59 4.81 -3.03 -18.34
CA ASP A 59 4.99 -1.63 -18.75
C ASP A 59 4.87 -0.63 -17.57
N PRO A 60 5.84 -0.60 -16.64
CA PRO A 60 5.76 0.22 -15.43
C PRO A 60 5.79 1.72 -15.74
N GLU A 61 6.51 2.13 -16.79
CA GLU A 61 6.64 3.53 -17.17
C GLU A 61 5.31 4.14 -17.60
N THR A 62 4.44 3.36 -18.26
CA THR A 62 3.08 3.79 -18.61
C THR A 62 2.24 4.04 -17.36
N TYR A 63 2.28 3.15 -16.37
CA TYR A 63 1.48 3.30 -15.15
C TYR A 63 2.04 4.35 -14.17
N LEU A 64 3.33 4.65 -14.26
CA LEU A 64 3.99 5.71 -13.48
C LEU A 64 3.95 7.08 -14.16
N ALA A 65 3.47 7.16 -15.41
CA ALA A 65 3.35 8.42 -16.11
C ALA A 65 2.33 9.33 -15.39
N PRO A 66 2.64 10.62 -15.18
CA PRO A 66 1.75 11.57 -14.52
C PRO A 66 0.45 11.83 -15.30
N ASP A 67 0.39 11.41 -16.56
CA ASP A 67 -0.75 11.55 -17.47
C ASP A 67 -1.57 10.25 -17.57
N HIS A 68 -1.18 9.18 -16.85
CA HIS A 68 -1.97 7.97 -16.81
C HIS A 68 -3.25 8.23 -16.01
N GLU A 69 -4.34 8.52 -16.71
CA GLU A 69 -5.68 8.48 -16.12
C GLU A 69 -6.05 7.00 -15.87
N PRO A 70 -6.16 6.54 -14.61
CA PRO A 70 -6.70 5.22 -14.34
C PRO A 70 -8.15 5.21 -14.83
N SER A 71 -8.42 4.41 -15.86
CA SER A 71 -9.75 4.26 -16.43
C SER A 71 -10.66 3.59 -15.40
N MET A 72 -11.41 4.39 -14.63
CA MET A 72 -12.48 3.91 -13.75
C MET A 72 -13.56 3.13 -14.52
#